data_AF-A0A4U8UIV6-F1
#
_entry.id   AF-A0A4U8UIV6-F1
#
_cell.length_a   1.000
_cell.length_b   1.000
_cell.length_c   1.000
_cell.angle_alpha   90.00
_cell.angle_beta   90.00
_cell.angle_gamma   90.00
#
_symmetry.space_group_name_H-M   'P 1'
#
loop_
_entity.id
_entity.type
_entity.pdbx_description
1 polymer ?
#
loop_
_entity_poly.entity_id
_entity_poly.type
_entity_poly.pdbx_seq_one_letter_code
_entity_poly.pdbx_strand_id
1 'polypeptide(L)'
;MVSGQFIVLYLQRTVIENVRIKLATLFSLNSLFWVYSRLEGDDPTKNDKLKLELQRTKQYIGRLKEIDDKENRPKVNQRVAQAMVRSAMFDVDEANQKKEEDRKVNN
;
A
#
# COMPACT_ATOMS: atom_id res chain seq x y z
N MET A 1 17.87 -31.48 -18.33
CA MET A 1 18.53 -30.73 -17.24
C MET A 1 18.00 -29.29 -17.22
N VAL A 2 16.70 -29.09 -16.96
CA VAL A 2 16.06 -27.74 -16.90
C VAL A 2 15.10 -27.66 -15.72
N SER A 3 14.52 -28.80 -15.33
CA SER A 3 13.61 -28.96 -14.21
C SER A 3 14.24 -28.61 -12.86
N GLY A 4 15.56 -28.80 -12.69
CA GLY A 4 16.29 -28.47 -11.46
C GLY A 4 16.53 -26.96 -11.27
N GLN A 5 16.83 -26.23 -12.35
CA GLN A 5 17.04 -24.77 -12.30
C GLN A 5 15.76 -24.02 -11.86
N PHE A 6 14.60 -24.50 -12.31
CA PHE A 6 13.31 -23.89 -11.98
C PHE A 6 12.99 -23.96 -10.48
N ILE A 7 13.28 -25.09 -9.83
CA ILE A 7 13.04 -25.26 -8.38
C ILE A 7 13.97 -24.34 -7.58
N VAL A 8 15.24 -24.24 -7.97
CA VAL A 8 16.23 -23.38 -7.30
C VAL A 8 15.86 -21.90 -7.43
N LEU A 9 15.41 -21.44 -8.60
CA LEU A 9 14.92 -20.07 -8.80
C LEU A 9 13.64 -19.77 -8.01
N TYR A 10 12.78 -20.77 -7.80
CA TYR A 10 11.58 -20.62 -6.97
C TYR A 10 11.91 -20.43 -5.50
N LEU A 11 12.97 -21.09 -5.01
CA LEU A 11 13.44 -20.99 -3.63
C LEU A 11 14.19 -19.69 -3.33
N GLN A 12 14.74 -19.03 -4.35
CA GLN A 12 15.58 -17.84 -4.19
C GLN A 12 14.77 -16.52 -4.12
N ARG A 13 13.47 -16.54 -4.47
CA ARG A 13 12.61 -15.34 -4.49
C ARG A 13 11.90 -15.11 -3.16
N THR A 14 11.75 -13.84 -2.81
CA THR A 14 10.89 -13.44 -1.69
C THR A 14 9.42 -13.75 -1.98
N VAL A 15 8.61 -13.85 -0.93
CA VAL A 15 7.16 -14.10 -1.05
C VAL A 15 6.49 -13.00 -1.88
N ILE A 16 6.90 -11.74 -1.71
CA ILE A 16 6.35 -10.58 -2.42
C ILE A 16 6.64 -10.65 -3.93
N GLU A 17 7.86 -11.03 -4.31
CA GLU A 17 8.22 -11.21 -5.72
C GLU A 17 7.43 -12.34 -6.37
N ASN A 18 7.24 -13.45 -5.65
CA ASN A 18 6.41 -14.55 -6.14
C ASN A 18 4.94 -14.12 -6.33
N VAL A 19 4.41 -13.29 -5.44
CA VAL A 19 3.06 -12.72 -5.59
C VAL A 19 3.00 -11.76 -6.79
N ARG A 20 4.00 -10.89 -7.00
CA ARG A 20 4.08 -10.01 -8.19
C ARG A 20 4.02 -10.82 -9.48
N ILE A 21 4.81 -11.90 -9.57
CA ILE A 21 4.84 -12.77 -10.75
C ILE A 21 3.48 -13.44 -10.97
N LYS A 22 2.88 -14.00 -9.92
CA LYS A 22 1.55 -14.65 -10.02
C LYS A 22 0.48 -13.67 -10.51
N LEU A 23 0.47 -12.44 -10.00
CA LEU A 23 -0.47 -11.40 -10.43
C LEU A 23 -0.23 -10.95 -11.87
N ALA A 24 1.03 -10.81 -12.29
CA ALA A 24 1.38 -10.51 -13.67
C ALA A 24 0.90 -11.63 -14.62
N THR A 25 1.13 -12.89 -14.27
CA THR A 25 0.67 -14.04 -15.06
C THR A 25 -0.86 -14.07 -15.16
N LEU A 26 -1.58 -13.86 -14.05
CA LEU A 26 -3.05 -13.84 -14.05
C LEU A 26 -3.60 -12.71 -14.94
N PHE A 27 -3.03 -11.51 -14.84
CA PHE A 27 -3.41 -10.39 -15.70
C PHE A 27 -3.14 -10.67 -17.18
N SER A 28 -1.99 -11.26 -17.50
CA SER A 28 -1.64 -11.65 -18.87
C SER A 28 -2.64 -12.68 -19.43
N LEU A 29 -3.01 -13.69 -18.64
CA LEU A 29 -4.02 -14.68 -19.05
C LEU A 29 -5.38 -14.03 -19.30
N ASN A 30 -5.84 -13.16 -18.41
CA ASN A 30 -7.09 -12.42 -18.60
C ASN A 30 -7.06 -11.56 -19.88
N SER A 31 -5.91 -10.96 -20.18
CA SER A 31 -5.72 -10.14 -21.39
C SER A 31 -5.69 -10.98 -22.67
N LEU A 32 -5.05 -12.15 -22.63
CA LEU A 32 -5.05 -13.09 -23.75
C LEU A 32 -6.45 -13.63 -24.02
N PHE A 33 -7.20 -13.95 -22.97
CA PHE A 33 -8.60 -14.37 -23.12
C PHE A 33 -9.46 -13.25 -23.73
N TRP A 34 -9.22 -12.00 -23.35
CA TRP A 34 -9.91 -10.85 -23.95
C TRP A 34 -9.65 -10.75 -25.46
N VAL A 35 -8.40 -10.92 -25.90
CA VAL A 35 -8.04 -10.93 -27.32
C VAL A 35 -8.66 -12.13 -28.02
N TYR A 36 -8.64 -13.31 -27.39
CA TYR A 36 -9.26 -14.53 -27.92
C TYR A 36 -10.76 -14.35 -28.17
N SER A 37 -11.52 -13.83 -27.20
CA SER A 37 -12.95 -13.57 -27.37
C SER A 37 -13.22 -12.64 -28.55
N ARG A 38 -12.38 -11.61 -28.76
CA ARG A 38 -12.50 -10.73 -29.92
C ARG A 38 -12.25 -11.45 -31.24
N LEU A 39 -11.35 -12.43 -31.28
CA LEU A 39 -11.07 -13.21 -32.48
C LEU A 39 -12.23 -14.14 -32.85
N GLU A 40 -12.95 -14.68 -31.86
CA GLU A 40 -14.17 -15.46 -32.09
C GLU A 40 -15.38 -14.61 -32.50
N GLY A 41 -15.25 -13.27 -32.47
CA GLY A 41 -16.34 -12.34 -32.77
C GLY A 41 -17.21 -11.99 -31.56
N ASP A 42 -16.86 -12.50 -30.38
CA ASP A 42 -17.54 -12.19 -29.13
C ASP A 42 -17.10 -10.85 -28.55
N ASP A 43 -18.00 -10.21 -27.81
CA ASP A 43 -17.69 -9.01 -27.04
C ASP A 43 -17.22 -9.39 -25.62
N PRO A 44 -15.91 -9.28 -25.31
CA PRO A 44 -15.37 -9.60 -23.99
C PRO A 44 -15.95 -8.73 -22.87
N THR A 45 -16.50 -7.55 -23.19
CA THR A 45 -17.16 -6.68 -22.21
C THR A 45 -18.54 -7.21 -21.79
N LYS A 46 -19.08 -8.25 -22.44
CA LYS A 46 -20.32 -8.92 -22.03
C LYS A 46 -20.04 -10.18 -21.20
N ASN A 47 -18.78 -10.60 -21.09
CA ASN A 47 -18.40 -11.77 -20.31
C ASN A 47 -18.25 -11.40 -18.82
N ASP A 48 -19.29 -11.68 -18.03
CA ASP A 48 -19.31 -11.35 -16.61
C ASP A 48 -18.27 -12.12 -15.79
N LYS A 49 -17.89 -13.34 -16.23
CA LYS A 49 -16.80 -14.11 -15.59
C LYS A 49 -15.46 -13.42 -15.79
N LEU A 50 -15.18 -12.94 -17.01
CA LEU A 50 -13.94 -12.22 -17.31
C LEU A 50 -13.86 -10.90 -16.54
N LYS A 51 -14.97 -10.16 -16.43
CA LYS A 51 -15.04 -8.96 -15.59
C LYS A 51 -14.73 -9.26 -14.13
N LEU A 52 -15.29 -10.34 -13.59
CA LEU A 52 -15.06 -10.75 -12.21
C LEU A 52 -13.58 -11.09 -11.97
N GLU A 53 -12.95 -11.85 -12.87
CA GLU A 53 -11.53 -12.20 -12.77
C GLU A 53 -10.61 -10.96 -12.89
N LEU A 54 -10.96 -10.00 -13.75
CA LEU A 54 -10.26 -8.72 -13.84
C LEU A 54 -10.42 -7.89 -12.55
N GLN A 55 -11.63 -7.81 -11.99
CA GLN A 55 -11.87 -7.13 -10.72
C GLN A 55 -11.08 -7.79 -9.59
N ARG A 56 -11.08 -9.12 -9.52
CA ARG A 56 -10.33 -9.89 -8.53
C ARG A 56 -8.82 -9.64 -8.63
N THR A 57 -8.29 -9.63 -9.84
CA THR A 57 -6.87 -9.32 -10.09
C THR A 57 -6.53 -7.90 -9.63
N LYS A 58 -7.39 -6.91 -9.95
CA LYS A 58 -7.25 -5.52 -9.51
C LYS A 58 -7.25 -5.40 -7.98
N GLN A 59 -8.13 -6.11 -7.29
CA GLN A 59 -8.18 -6.13 -5.82
C GLN A 59 -6.88 -6.67 -5.22
N TYR A 60 -6.32 -7.76 -5.76
CA TYR A 60 -5.06 -8.30 -5.26
C TYR A 60 -3.86 -7.38 -5.53
N ILE A 61 -3.82 -6.69 -6.68
CA ILE A 61 -2.82 -5.66 -6.94
C ILE A 61 -2.96 -4.51 -5.94
N GLY A 62 -4.18 -4.09 -5.61
CA GLY A 62 -4.44 -3.08 -4.58
C GLY A 62 -3.86 -3.46 -3.22
N ARG A 63 -4.15 -4.68 -2.76
CA ARG A 63 -3.59 -5.20 -1.49
C ARG A 63 -2.07 -5.29 -1.52
N LEU A 64 -1.49 -5.69 -2.64
CA LEU A 64 -0.03 -5.73 -2.79
C LEU A 64 0.57 -4.32 -2.67
N LYS A 65 -0.05 -3.31 -3.28
CA LYS A 65 0.37 -1.91 -3.14
C LYS A 65 0.27 -1.43 -1.70
N GLU A 66 -0.80 -1.75 -0.99
CA GLU A 66 -0.93 -1.38 0.43
C GLU A 66 0.20 -1.96 1.30
N ILE A 67 0.64 -3.18 1.00
CA ILE A 67 1.78 -3.83 1.68
C ILE A 67 3.09 -3.10 1.34
N ASP A 68 3.32 -2.81 0.05
CA ASP A 68 4.52 -2.10 -0.44
C ASP A 68 4.59 -0.68 0.15
N ASP A 69 3.47 0.03 0.17
CA ASP A 69 3.34 1.39 0.72
C ASP A 69 3.54 1.40 2.23
N LYS A 70 3.11 0.35 2.94
CA LYS A 70 3.35 0.19 4.39
C LYS A 70 4.84 0.02 4.69
N GLU A 71 5.55 -0.72 3.86
CA GLU A 71 7.01 -0.91 4.00
C GLU A 71 7.77 0.39 3.72
N ASN A 72 7.34 1.14 2.70
CA ASN A 72 7.98 2.37 2.26
C ASN A 72 7.51 3.65 2.98
N ARG A 73 6.61 3.55 3.96
CA ARG A 73 6.06 4.73 4.65
C ARG A 73 7.14 5.45 5.46
N PRO A 74 7.27 6.79 5.36
CA PRO A 74 8.17 7.55 6.21
C PRO A 74 7.80 7.34 7.69
N LYS A 75 8.78 6.94 8.50
CA LYS A 75 8.62 6.73 9.94
C LYS A 75 8.81 8.06 10.66
N VAL A 76 7.85 8.45 11.51
CA VAL A 76 7.98 9.64 12.36
C VAL A 76 9.08 9.39 13.40
N ASN A 77 9.98 10.37 13.57
CA ASN A 77 10.95 10.32 14.66
C ASN A 77 10.23 10.55 15.99
N GLN A 78 9.96 9.47 16.72
CA GLN A 78 9.22 9.50 17.97
C GLN A 78 9.86 10.42 19.02
N ARG A 79 11.19 10.50 19.06
CA ARG A 79 11.90 11.37 20.01
C ARG A 79 11.62 12.85 19.72
N VAL A 80 11.65 13.25 18.44
CA VAL A 80 11.34 14.62 18.03
C VAL A 80 9.86 14.93 18.27
N ALA A 81 8.97 14.01 17.92
CA ALA A 81 7.54 14.17 18.17
C ALA A 81 7.22 14.36 19.66
N GLN A 82 7.84 13.56 20.54
CA GLN A 82 7.69 13.72 21.99
C GLN A 82 8.28 15.04 22.50
N ALA A 83 9.42 15.48 21.95
CA ALA A 83 10.01 16.77 22.30
C ALA A 83 9.11 17.94 21.89
N MET A 84 8.53 17.88 20.68
CA MET A 84 7.55 18.87 20.21
C MET A 84 6.33 18.95 21.12
N VAL A 85 5.76 17.80 21.51
CA VAL A 85 4.60 17.76 22.42
C VAL A 85 4.95 18.34 23.79
N ARG A 86 6.12 18.00 24.35
CA ARG A 86 6.57 18.57 25.62
C ARG A 86 6.77 20.09 25.53
N SER A 87 7.45 20.57 24.49
CA SER A 87 7.64 22.02 24.27
C SER A 87 6.30 22.75 24.20
N ALA A 88 5.35 22.20 23.44
CA ALA A 88 4.01 22.79 23.31
C ALA A 88 3.26 22.84 24.65
N MET A 89 3.48 21.89 25.57
CA MET A 89 2.88 21.93 26.92
C MET A 89 3.51 23.03 27.78
N PHE A 90 4.84 23.16 27.76
CA PHE A 90 5.54 24.19 28.54
C PHE A 90 5.20 25.62 28.07
N ASP A 91 5.09 25.85 26.76
CA ASP A 91 4.71 27.16 26.22
C ASP A 91 3.29 27.60 26.64
N VAL A 92 2.38 26.63 26.85
CA VAL A 92 1.01 26.89 27.34
C VAL A 92 1.03 27.25 28.83
N ASP A 93 1.85 26.56 29.63
CA ASP A 93 1.97 26.83 31.06
C ASP A 93 2.59 28.22 31.31
N GLU A 94 3.65 28.60 30.57
CA GLU A 94 4.21 29.95 30.65
C GLU A 94 3.23 31.04 30.20
N ALA A 95 2.46 30.78 29.13
CA ALA A 95 1.45 31.74 28.65
C ALA A 95 0.30 31.93 29.65
N ASN A 96 -0.10 30.86 30.36
CA ASN A 96 -1.12 30.94 31.39
C ASN A 96 -0.61 31.66 32.64
N GLN A 97 0.64 31.40 33.07
CA GLN A 97 1.25 32.10 34.20
C GLN A 97 1.35 33.61 33.96
N LYS A 98 1.78 34.04 32.76
CA LYS A 98 1.81 35.47 32.40
C LYS A 98 0.43 36.13 32.45
N LYS A 99 -0.62 35.43 31.98
CA LYS A 99 -2.00 35.92 32.09
C LYS A 99 -2.49 36.03 33.54
N GLU A 100 -2.09 35.11 34.40
CA GLU A 100 -2.43 35.12 35.83
C GLU A 100 -1.74 36.29 36.56
N GLU A 101 -0.48 36.59 36.20
CA GLU A 101 0.30 37.70 36.73
C GLU A 101 -0.27 39.05 36.27
N ASP A 102 -0.58 39.21 34.99
CA ASP A 102 -1.21 40.42 34.44
C ASP A 102 -2.59 40.71 35.07
N ARG A 103 -3.31 39.66 35.50
CA ARG A 103 -4.59 39.78 36.19
C ARG A 103 -4.47 40.23 37.65
N LYS A 104 -3.37 39.89 38.32
CA LYS A 104 -3.09 40.29 39.70
C LYS A 104 -2.51 41.70 39.82
N VAL A 105 -1.90 42.22 38.76
CA VAL A 105 -1.34 43.59 38.73
C VAL A 105 -2.42 44.64 38.48
N ASN A 106 -3.53 44.26 37.84
CA ASN A 106 -4.63 45.17 37.47
C ASN A 106 -5.82 45.17 38.46
N ASN A 107 -5.65 44.61 39.67
CA ASN A 107 -6.69 44.50 40.70
C ASN A 107 -6.09 44.83 42.07
#